data_AF-A0A1B6MLX9-F1
#
_entry.id   AF-A0A1B6MLX9-F1
#
_cell.length_a   1.000
_cell.length_b   1.000
_cell.length_c   1.000
_cell.angle_alpha   90.00
_cell.angle_beta   90.00
_cell.angle_gamma   90.00
#
_symmetry.space_group_name_H-M   'P 1'
#
loop_
_entity.id
_entity.type
_entity.pdbx_description
1 polymer ?
#
loop_
_entity_poly.entity_id
_entity_poly.type
_entity_poly.pdbx_seq_one_letter_code
_entity_poly.pdbx_strand_id
1 'polypeptide(L)'
;MANSVAENREMYIEMPLGKKRAQYKCGNKFVPLEKVETWASKFSQLEDSLKLDGSKLKKYTETGFGPFTSNPALNQSVSMWEGDITTLEIDAIVNAANESLMGGGGVDGAIHRAAGSELKAECSSLHGCPTGQAKITGGYKLPAKCIPLYFNWDIWLPSRECSQSSPHDSQTVHGSTSGLY
;
A
#
# COMPACT_ATOMS: atom_id res chain seq x y z
N MET A 1 16.83 20.47 23.50
CA MET A 1 16.73 19.00 23.60
C MET A 1 16.13 18.50 22.29
N ALA A 2 16.57 17.35 21.78
CA ALA A 2 15.91 16.74 20.62
C ALA A 2 14.58 16.13 21.07
N ASN A 3 13.50 16.35 20.31
CA ASN A 3 12.21 15.72 20.57
C ASN A 3 12.32 14.20 20.41
N SER A 4 11.57 13.46 21.22
CA SER A 4 11.39 12.02 21.06
C SER A 4 10.69 11.68 19.73
N VAL A 5 10.78 10.41 19.32
CA VAL A 5 10.13 9.91 18.10
C VAL A 5 8.61 10.17 18.13
N ALA A 6 7.97 9.92 19.28
CA ALA A 6 6.54 10.11 19.45
C ALA A 6 6.14 11.60 19.34
N GLU A 7 6.86 12.49 20.04
CA GLU A 7 6.62 13.94 19.96
C GLU A 7 6.81 14.48 18.54
N ASN A 8 7.83 13.99 17.82
CA ASN A 8 8.04 14.36 16.42
C ASN A 8 6.87 13.93 15.54
N ARG A 9 6.38 12.70 15.70
CA ARG A 9 5.22 12.21 14.96
C ARG A 9 3.98 13.05 15.23
N GLU A 10 3.65 13.28 16.49
CA GLU A 10 2.47 14.04 16.90
C GLU A 10 2.52 15.48 16.38
N MET A 11 3.69 16.12 16.45
CA MET A 11 3.92 17.44 15.86
C MET A 11 3.57 17.49 14.36
N TYR A 12 3.91 16.45 13.58
CA TYR A 12 3.62 16.41 12.15
C TYR A 12 2.17 16.05 11.81
N ILE A 13 1.46 15.34 12.70
CA ILE A 13 0.05 14.97 12.54
C ILE A 13 -0.85 16.16 12.85
N GLU A 14 -0.57 16.86 13.95
CA GLU A 14 -1.35 18.03 14.40
C GLU A 14 -1.00 19.32 13.63
N MET A 15 0.02 19.27 12.76
CA MET A 15 0.45 20.43 11.99
C MET A 15 -0.67 20.91 11.04
N PRO A 16 -1.07 22.20 11.11
CA PRO A 16 -2.04 22.75 10.16
C PRO A 16 -1.59 22.57 8.71
N LEU A 17 -2.53 22.23 7.82
CA LEU A 17 -2.23 21.82 6.45
C LEU A 17 -1.35 22.82 5.68
N GLY A 18 -1.56 24.13 5.85
CA GLY A 18 -0.73 25.15 5.21
C GLY A 18 0.73 25.13 5.66
N LYS A 19 0.99 24.91 6.95
CA LYS A 19 2.35 24.75 7.48
C LYS A 19 2.96 23.41 7.04
N LYS A 20 2.13 22.37 6.99
CA LYS A 20 2.52 21.02 6.56
C LYS A 20 2.95 21.01 5.09
N ARG A 21 2.20 21.68 4.20
CA ARG A 21 2.56 21.88 2.78
C ARG A 21 3.92 22.55 2.59
N ALA A 22 4.30 23.48 3.47
CA ALA A 22 5.61 24.13 3.42
C ALA A 22 6.77 23.17 3.77
N GLN A 23 6.50 22.03 4.41
CA GLN A 23 7.49 21.01 4.77
C GLN A 23 7.59 19.87 3.73
N TYR A 24 6.75 19.87 2.70
CA TYR A 24 6.71 18.78 1.73
C TYR A 24 8.01 18.67 0.94
N LYS A 25 8.58 17.48 0.92
CA LYS A 25 9.79 17.21 0.14
C LYS A 25 9.58 17.38 -1.36
N CYS A 26 8.37 17.12 -1.85
CA CYS A 26 7.99 17.31 -3.25
C CYS A 26 7.69 18.78 -3.62
N GLY A 27 7.74 19.72 -2.66
CA GLY A 27 7.37 21.12 -2.87
C GLY A 27 5.95 21.24 -3.39
N ASN A 28 5.76 22.01 -4.47
CA ASN A 28 4.43 22.27 -5.07
C ASN A 28 3.93 21.15 -5.99
N LYS A 29 4.62 20.00 -6.07
CA LYS A 29 4.25 18.89 -6.95
C LYS A 29 3.25 17.90 -6.33
N PHE A 30 2.74 18.20 -5.13
CA PHE A 30 1.79 17.33 -4.46
C PHE A 30 0.45 17.26 -5.21
N VAL A 31 -0.21 16.11 -5.11
CA VAL A 31 -1.52 15.84 -5.70
C VAL A 31 -2.52 15.69 -4.57
N PRO A 32 -3.43 16.65 -4.37
CA PRO A 32 -4.46 16.55 -3.35
C PRO A 32 -5.55 15.57 -3.76
N LEU A 33 -6.22 14.97 -2.77
CA LEU A 33 -7.21 13.91 -2.97
C LEU A 33 -8.31 14.30 -3.97
N GLU A 34 -8.71 15.57 -4.00
CA GLU A 34 -9.77 16.07 -4.89
C GLU A 34 -9.38 16.02 -6.37
N LYS A 35 -8.08 15.88 -6.69
CA LYS A 35 -7.59 15.69 -8.06
C LYS A 35 -7.50 14.21 -8.46
N VAL A 36 -7.73 13.29 -7.53
CA VAL A 36 -7.72 11.85 -7.82
C VAL A 36 -9.14 11.43 -8.17
N GLU A 37 -9.37 11.12 -9.45
CA GLU A 37 -10.69 10.71 -9.92
C GLU A 37 -11.11 9.36 -9.33
N THR A 38 -12.40 9.22 -9.00
CA THR A 38 -13.00 7.94 -8.61
C THR A 38 -13.10 7.01 -9.82
N TRP A 39 -13.20 5.71 -9.56
CA TRP A 39 -13.44 4.71 -10.59
C TRP A 39 -14.74 4.98 -11.33
N ALA A 40 -15.79 5.41 -10.63
CA ALA A 40 -17.05 5.82 -11.27
C ALA A 40 -16.84 6.91 -12.33
N SER A 41 -16.12 7.98 -12.01
CA SER A 41 -15.83 9.07 -12.95
C SER A 41 -14.96 8.59 -14.12
N LYS A 42 -13.85 7.90 -13.79
CA LYS A 42 -12.88 7.43 -14.79
C LYS A 42 -13.49 6.42 -15.76
N PHE A 43 -14.36 5.54 -15.26
CA PHE A 43 -15.00 4.52 -16.08
C PHE A 43 -15.95 5.13 -17.10
N SER A 44 -16.81 6.09 -16.71
CA SER A 44 -17.70 6.77 -17.66
C SER A 44 -16.94 7.49 -18.77
N GLN A 45 -15.80 8.14 -18.45
CA GLN A 45 -14.95 8.76 -19.46
C GLN A 45 -14.33 7.73 -20.42
N LEU A 46 -13.93 6.56 -19.91
CA LEU A 46 -13.39 5.47 -20.73
C LEU A 46 -14.47 4.88 -21.66
N GLU A 47 -15.69 4.69 -21.17
CA GLU A 47 -16.85 4.25 -21.98
C GLU A 47 -17.06 5.17 -23.19
N ASP A 48 -17.09 6.48 -22.95
CA ASP A 48 -17.26 7.50 -23.98
C ASP A 48 -16.10 7.48 -24.99
N SER A 49 -14.85 7.35 -24.50
CA SER A 49 -13.65 7.43 -25.34
C SER A 49 -13.41 6.19 -26.20
N LEU A 50 -13.69 4.99 -25.69
CA LEU A 50 -13.39 3.73 -26.36
C LEU A 50 -14.47 3.32 -27.39
N LYS A 51 -15.57 4.07 -27.51
CA LYS A 51 -16.74 3.72 -28.36
C LYS A 51 -17.14 2.27 -28.19
N LEU A 52 -17.02 1.76 -26.96
CA LEU A 52 -17.26 0.36 -26.69
C LEU A 52 -18.74 0.09 -26.98
N ASP A 53 -19.00 -0.98 -27.71
CA ASP A 53 -20.34 -1.51 -27.87
C ASP A 53 -20.92 -1.76 -26.47
N GLY A 54 -21.92 -0.96 -26.07
CA GLY A 54 -22.52 -1.00 -24.75
C GLY A 54 -23.04 -2.38 -24.37
N SER A 55 -23.30 -3.27 -25.34
CA SER A 55 -23.68 -4.67 -25.10
C SER A 55 -22.50 -5.53 -24.59
N LYS A 56 -21.26 -5.25 -25.00
CA LYS A 56 -20.06 -5.91 -24.46
C LYS A 56 -19.76 -5.45 -23.05
N LEU A 57 -19.97 -4.17 -22.74
CA LEU A 57 -19.69 -3.63 -21.42
C LEU A 57 -20.77 -3.97 -20.37
N LYS A 58 -22.04 -4.04 -20.78
CA LYS A 58 -23.12 -4.61 -19.96
C LYS A 58 -22.78 -5.99 -19.41
N LYS A 59 -22.07 -6.83 -20.18
CA LYS A 59 -21.58 -8.13 -19.69
C LYS A 59 -20.61 -7.99 -18.51
N TYR A 60 -19.82 -6.92 -18.45
CA TYR A 60 -18.85 -6.68 -17.36
C TYR A 60 -19.44 -5.85 -16.21
N THR A 61 -20.49 -5.07 -16.45
CA THR A 61 -21.08 -4.16 -15.45
C THR A 61 -22.38 -4.69 -14.84
N GLU A 62 -23.25 -5.35 -15.60
CA GLU A 62 -24.54 -5.88 -15.12
C GLU A 62 -24.44 -7.34 -14.67
N THR A 63 -23.76 -8.20 -15.44
CA THR A 63 -23.57 -9.61 -15.06
C THR A 63 -22.31 -9.86 -14.22
N GLY A 64 -21.42 -8.86 -14.12
CA GLY A 64 -20.18 -8.98 -13.36
C GLY A 64 -19.09 -9.82 -14.04
N PHE A 65 -17.87 -9.80 -13.49
CA PHE A 65 -16.82 -10.76 -13.83
C PHE A 65 -16.55 -11.65 -12.60
N GLY A 66 -16.84 -12.95 -12.72
CA GLY A 66 -16.80 -13.86 -11.58
C GLY A 66 -17.96 -13.62 -10.60
N PRO A 67 -17.77 -13.81 -9.28
CA PRO A 67 -18.87 -13.73 -8.30
C PRO A 67 -19.29 -12.30 -7.92
N PHE A 68 -18.72 -11.27 -8.57
CA PHE A 68 -18.89 -9.87 -8.17
C PHE A 68 -19.75 -9.09 -9.16
N THR A 69 -20.78 -8.43 -8.66
CA THR A 69 -21.61 -7.46 -9.42
C THR A 69 -21.11 -6.03 -9.20
N SER A 70 -21.38 -5.14 -10.17
CA SER A 70 -21.02 -3.72 -10.02
C SER A 70 -21.76 -3.09 -8.84
N ASN A 71 -21.03 -2.35 -8.01
CA ASN A 71 -21.57 -1.63 -6.87
C ASN A 71 -21.27 -0.13 -6.99
N PRO A 72 -22.27 0.71 -7.28
CA PRO A 72 -22.07 2.15 -7.45
C PRO A 72 -21.43 2.84 -6.24
N ALA A 73 -21.73 2.40 -5.01
CA ALA A 73 -21.14 2.99 -3.80
C ALA A 73 -19.65 2.66 -3.66
N LEU A 74 -19.25 1.41 -3.98
CA LEU A 74 -17.84 1.03 -4.00
C LEU A 74 -17.08 1.74 -5.12
N ASN A 75 -17.70 1.92 -6.29
CA ASN A 75 -17.09 2.62 -7.42
C ASN A 75 -16.77 4.10 -7.14
N GLN A 76 -17.47 4.71 -6.18
CA GLN A 76 -17.15 6.07 -5.70
C GLN A 76 -16.03 6.11 -4.66
N SER A 77 -15.66 4.96 -4.09
CA SER A 77 -14.69 4.85 -2.99
C SER A 77 -13.33 4.31 -3.42
N VAL A 78 -13.20 3.89 -4.68
CA VAL A 78 -11.95 3.34 -5.25
C VAL A 78 -11.49 4.19 -6.42
N SER A 79 -10.19 4.31 -6.61
CA SER A 79 -9.56 5.08 -7.68
C SER A 79 -8.42 4.29 -8.29
N MET A 80 -8.24 4.41 -9.60
CA MET A 80 -7.04 3.92 -10.29
C MET A 80 -6.18 5.12 -10.68
N TRP A 81 -5.08 5.31 -9.95
CA TRP A 81 -4.17 6.44 -10.12
C TRP A 81 -2.77 5.97 -10.47
N GLU A 82 -2.12 6.67 -11.40
CA GLU A 82 -0.76 6.40 -11.85
C GLU A 82 0.10 7.62 -11.57
N GLY A 83 1.20 7.42 -10.84
CA GLY A 83 2.13 8.49 -10.48
C GLY A 83 3.07 8.12 -9.34
N ASP A 84 3.85 9.09 -8.89
CA ASP A 84 4.73 8.95 -7.73
C ASP A 84 3.93 9.05 -6.43
N ILE A 85 3.69 7.90 -5.78
CA ILE A 85 2.90 7.79 -4.55
C ILE A 85 3.38 8.72 -3.42
N THR A 86 4.66 9.14 -3.44
CA THR A 86 5.21 10.06 -2.43
C THR A 86 4.70 11.49 -2.57
N THR A 87 3.90 11.78 -3.59
CA THR A 87 3.31 13.10 -3.86
C THR A 87 1.83 13.20 -3.48
N LEU A 88 1.17 12.10 -3.12
CA LEU A 88 -0.26 12.09 -2.77
C LEU A 88 -0.51 12.73 -1.39
N GLU A 89 -1.28 13.83 -1.37
CA GLU A 89 -1.76 14.48 -0.15
C GLU A 89 -3.06 13.79 0.30
N ILE A 90 -2.88 12.69 1.02
CA ILE A 90 -3.94 11.82 1.56
C ILE A 90 -3.63 11.45 3.02
N ASP A 91 -4.49 10.68 3.68
CA ASP A 91 -4.23 10.29 5.07
C ASP A 91 -3.06 9.30 5.18
N ALA A 92 -3.03 8.27 4.33
CA ALA A 92 -2.05 7.20 4.41
C ALA A 92 -1.59 6.73 3.03
N ILE A 93 -0.27 6.54 2.87
CA ILE A 93 0.29 5.73 1.78
C ILE A 93 0.89 4.46 2.37
N VAL A 94 0.61 3.30 1.77
CA VAL A 94 1.15 2.03 2.25
C VAL A 94 2.53 1.80 1.66
N ASN A 95 3.50 1.44 2.49
CA ASN A 95 4.82 1.03 2.05
C ASN A 95 4.89 -0.49 1.91
N ALA A 96 5.34 -0.96 0.74
CA ALA A 96 5.78 -2.34 0.54
C ALA A 96 7.19 -2.51 1.14
N ALA A 97 7.25 -2.63 2.46
CA ALA A 97 8.50 -2.66 3.22
C ALA A 97 9.16 -4.05 3.16
N ASN A 98 10.38 -4.14 3.68
CA ASN A 98 11.03 -5.40 4.05
C ASN A 98 11.00 -5.61 5.57
N GLU A 99 11.32 -6.81 6.05
CA GLU A 99 11.27 -7.19 7.48
C GLU A 99 11.98 -6.20 8.42
N SER A 100 13.09 -5.62 7.96
CA SER A 100 13.91 -4.71 8.77
C SER A 100 13.28 -3.34 8.99
N LEU A 101 12.34 -2.92 8.12
CA LEU A 101 11.78 -1.56 8.05
C LEU A 101 12.81 -0.43 7.84
N MET A 102 14.04 -0.75 7.44
CA MET A 102 15.14 0.22 7.32
C MET A 102 15.26 0.85 5.93
N GLY A 103 14.23 0.70 5.09
CA GLY A 103 14.22 1.12 3.70
C GLY A 103 14.89 0.12 2.76
N GLY A 104 15.01 0.51 1.50
CA GLY A 104 15.56 -0.32 0.44
C GLY A 104 15.58 0.37 -0.93
N GLY A 105 15.41 -0.41 -2.00
CA GLY A 105 15.19 0.09 -3.36
C GLY A 105 13.72 0.39 -3.66
N GLY A 106 13.39 0.65 -4.93
CA GLY A 106 12.00 0.79 -5.39
C GLY A 106 11.18 1.85 -4.65
N VAL A 107 9.91 1.54 -4.38
CA VAL A 107 8.96 2.43 -3.70
C VAL A 107 9.34 2.68 -2.23
N ASP A 108 9.87 1.67 -1.54
CA ASP A 108 10.34 1.77 -0.15
C ASP A 108 11.44 2.83 -0.01
N GLY A 109 12.46 2.75 -0.88
CA GLY A 109 13.50 3.76 -0.95
C GLY A 109 12.98 5.16 -1.31
N ALA A 110 11.99 5.26 -2.19
CA ALA A 110 11.37 6.54 -2.54
C ALA A 110 10.66 7.16 -1.34
N ILE A 111 9.87 6.38 -0.61
CA ILE A 111 9.17 6.78 0.60
C ILE A 111 10.17 7.25 1.67
N HIS A 112 11.23 6.49 1.95
CA HIS A 112 12.25 6.89 2.93
C HIS A 112 12.97 8.19 2.56
N ARG A 113 13.31 8.38 1.28
CA ARG A 113 13.95 9.63 0.81
C ARG A 113 13.00 10.83 0.91
N ALA A 114 11.71 10.62 0.65
CA ALA A 114 10.70 11.68 0.68
C ALA A 114 10.27 12.05 2.11
N ALA A 115 10.10 11.07 3.01
CA ALA A 115 9.72 11.29 4.40
C ALA A 115 10.85 11.93 5.23
N GLY A 116 12.11 11.59 4.93
CA GLY A 116 13.28 12.12 5.62
C GLY A 116 13.85 11.18 6.70
N SER A 117 14.91 11.63 7.37
CA SER A 117 15.62 10.89 8.42
C SER A 117 14.72 10.51 9.61
N GLU A 118 13.68 11.30 9.86
CA GLU A 118 12.73 11.12 10.94
C GLU A 118 11.97 9.79 10.81
N LEU A 119 11.64 9.36 9.58
CA LEU A 119 11.02 8.05 9.35
C LEU A 119 11.96 6.91 9.73
N LYS A 120 13.24 7.01 9.37
CA LYS A 120 14.23 5.98 9.72
C LYS A 120 14.40 5.86 11.24
N ALA A 121 14.35 6.99 11.95
CA ALA A 121 14.39 7.01 13.42
C ALA A 121 13.16 6.32 14.03
N GLU A 122 11.96 6.57 13.50
CA GLU A 122 10.74 5.87 13.96
C GLU A 122 10.80 4.37 13.64
N CYS A 123 11.14 3.97 12.42
CA CYS A 123 11.29 2.55 12.06
C CYS A 123 12.28 1.81 12.97
N SER A 124 13.39 2.47 13.34
CA SER A 124 14.39 1.88 14.25
C SER A 124 13.81 1.58 15.64
N SER A 125 12.83 2.37 16.10
CA SER A 125 12.13 2.14 17.37
C SER A 125 11.07 1.03 17.31
N LEU A 126 10.69 0.58 16.10
CA LEU A 126 9.64 -0.41 15.90
C LEU A 126 10.15 -1.86 15.99
N HIS A 127 11.47 -2.10 15.96
CA HIS A 127 12.07 -3.44 16.04
C HIS A 127 11.58 -4.41 14.93
N GLY A 128 11.53 -3.94 13.68
CA GLY A 128 11.13 -4.74 12.50
C GLY A 128 9.61 -4.98 12.40
N CYS A 129 9.16 -5.75 11.41
CA CYS A 129 7.76 -6.15 11.26
C CYS A 129 7.66 -7.63 10.85
N PRO A 130 7.01 -8.50 11.64
CA PRO A 130 6.78 -9.87 11.24
C PRO A 130 5.96 -9.95 9.95
N THR A 131 6.20 -11.00 9.15
CA THR A 131 5.46 -11.28 7.92
C THR A 131 3.94 -11.33 8.17
N GLY A 132 3.17 -10.67 7.30
CA GLY A 132 1.71 -10.58 7.38
C GLY A 132 1.19 -9.53 8.36
N GLN A 133 2.07 -8.83 9.08
CA GLN A 133 1.69 -7.73 9.99
C GLN A 133 1.95 -6.36 9.36
N ALA A 134 1.37 -5.33 9.99
CA ALA A 134 1.61 -3.94 9.63
C ALA A 134 1.94 -3.10 10.87
N LYS A 135 2.79 -2.09 10.70
CA LYS A 135 3.07 -1.06 11.72
C LYS A 135 2.87 0.32 11.13
N ILE A 136 2.34 1.27 11.91
CA ILE A 136 2.04 2.62 11.42
C ILE A 136 3.08 3.64 11.91
N THR A 137 3.59 4.43 10.97
CA THR A 137 4.53 5.54 11.22
C THR A 137 3.95 6.88 10.79
N GLY A 138 4.57 7.99 11.17
CA GLY A 138 4.29 9.31 10.63
C GLY A 138 4.79 9.47 9.19
N GLY A 139 4.13 10.32 8.41
CA GLY A 139 4.54 10.65 7.04
C GLY A 139 5.63 11.72 6.95
N TYR A 140 5.88 12.46 8.03
CA TYR A 140 6.95 13.47 8.12
C TYR A 140 6.92 14.50 6.97
N LYS A 141 7.91 14.49 6.07
CA LYS A 141 7.98 15.42 4.92
C LYS A 141 7.18 14.94 3.70
N LEU A 142 6.47 13.82 3.80
CA LEU A 142 5.48 13.42 2.81
C LEU A 142 4.22 14.29 2.92
N PRO A 143 3.48 14.43 1.81
CA PRO A 143 2.11 14.92 1.84
C PRO A 143 1.16 14.03 2.64
N ALA A 144 1.37 12.71 2.59
CA ALA A 144 0.65 11.76 3.42
C ALA A 144 0.87 12.00 4.93
N LYS A 145 -0.17 11.83 5.75
CA LYS A 145 -0.06 12.01 7.21
C LYS A 145 0.66 10.85 7.89
N CYS A 146 0.41 9.62 7.45
CA CYS A 146 1.00 8.41 8.01
C CYS A 146 1.42 7.41 6.93
N ILE A 147 2.22 6.43 7.33
CA ILE A 147 2.71 5.35 6.47
C ILE A 147 2.51 4.02 7.20
N PRO A 148 1.46 3.25 6.86
CA PRO A 148 1.40 1.84 7.21
C PRO A 148 2.51 1.09 6.47
N LEU A 149 3.42 0.51 7.24
CA LEU A 149 4.49 -0.36 6.79
C LEU A 149 3.95 -1.78 6.81
N TYR A 150 3.83 -2.40 5.65
CA TYR A 150 3.38 -3.78 5.51
C TYR A 150 4.51 -4.64 4.94
N PHE A 151 4.69 -5.83 5.51
CA PHE A 151 5.64 -6.80 5.01
C PHE A 151 4.97 -8.14 4.78
N ASN A 152 5.04 -8.67 3.56
CA ASN A 152 4.63 -10.02 3.22
C ASN A 152 5.57 -10.62 2.17
N TRP A 153 6.10 -11.81 2.45
CA TRP A 153 6.99 -12.54 1.55
C TRP A 153 6.27 -13.11 0.32
N ASP A 154 4.97 -13.39 0.44
CA ASP A 154 4.18 -14.04 -0.62
C ASP A 154 3.93 -13.12 -1.83
N ILE A 155 4.19 -11.81 -1.72
CA ILE A 155 4.04 -10.85 -2.83
C ILE A 155 5.19 -10.97 -3.84
N TRP A 156 6.35 -11.51 -3.44
CA TRP A 156 7.56 -11.56 -4.27
C TRP A 156 7.95 -12.97 -4.74
N LEU A 157 7.23 -14.01 -4.32
CA LEU A 157 7.42 -15.32 -4.93
C LEU A 157 6.69 -15.32 -6.29
N PRO A 158 7.38 -15.63 -7.42
CA PRO A 158 6.67 -15.92 -8.66
C PRO A 158 5.68 -17.02 -8.36
N SER A 159 4.40 -16.78 -8.67
CA SER A 159 3.26 -17.65 -8.37
C SER A 159 3.65 -19.11 -8.38
N ARG A 160 3.90 -19.70 -7.20
CA ARG A 160 3.84 -21.15 -7.11
C ARG A 160 2.38 -21.47 -7.33
N GLU A 161 2.12 -22.26 -8.36
CA GLU A 161 0.79 -22.74 -8.70
C GLU A 161 0.02 -23.03 -7.41
N CYS A 162 -1.14 -22.38 -7.29
CA CYS A 162 -2.10 -22.61 -6.22
C CYS A 162 -2.65 -24.02 -6.39
N SER A 163 -1.85 -25.03 -6.06
CA SER A 163 -2.32 -26.39 -5.88
C SER A 163 -2.91 -26.46 -4.48
N GLN A 164 -4.22 -26.60 -4.45
CA GLN A 164 -4.97 -26.91 -3.24
C GLN A 164 -4.38 -28.20 -2.63
N SER A 165 -3.83 -28.10 -1.42
CA SER A 165 -3.81 -29.24 -0.51
C SER A 165 -4.10 -28.74 0.91
N SER A 166 -5.28 -29.11 1.38
CA SER A 166 -5.75 -28.86 2.75
C SER A 166 -4.82 -29.52 3.79
N PRO A 167 -4.65 -28.94 4.98
CA PRO A 167 -3.90 -29.54 6.07
C PRO A 167 -4.80 -30.51 6.85
N HIS A 168 -4.92 -31.74 6.37
CA HIS A 168 -5.32 -32.88 7.19
C HIS A 168 -4.49 -34.08 6.77
N ASP A 169 -3.37 -34.30 7.45
CA ASP A 169 -2.99 -35.63 7.93
C ASP A 169 -1.77 -35.52 8.84
N SER A 170 -2.07 -35.30 10.12
CA SER A 170 -1.19 -35.67 11.22
C SER A 170 -1.31 -37.18 11.42
N GLN A 171 -0.35 -37.97 10.94
CA GLN A 171 -0.04 -39.28 11.56
C GLN A 171 1.46 -39.55 11.58
N THR A 172 1.96 -39.59 12.81
CA THR A 172 3.21 -40.18 13.26
C THR A 172 3.31 -41.65 12.84
N VAL A 173 4.40 -42.06 12.19
CA VAL A 173 4.88 -43.45 12.25
C VAL A 173 6.42 -43.45 12.35
N HIS A 174 6.92 -43.94 13.48
CA HIS A 174 8.30 -44.40 13.67
C HIS A 174 8.59 -45.61 12.78
N GLY A 175 9.77 -45.68 12.17
CA GLY A 175 10.23 -46.90 11.48
C GLY A 175 11.63 -46.78 10.89
N SER A 176 12.60 -47.34 11.61
CA SER A 176 13.98 -47.61 11.18
C SER A 176 14.02 -48.55 9.96
N THR A 177 14.93 -48.33 8.99
CA THR A 177 16.09 -49.21 8.67
C THR A 177 16.79 -48.78 7.37
N SER A 178 18.13 -48.76 7.41
CA SER A 178 19.12 -49.17 6.39
C SER A 178 19.02 -48.70 4.92
N GLY A 179 20.11 -48.08 4.45
CA GLY A 179 20.95 -48.74 3.44
C GLY A 179 20.99 -48.16 2.02
N LEU A 180 22.20 -47.67 1.71
CA LEU A 180 22.97 -47.87 0.47
C LEU A 180 22.87 -46.86 -0.69
N TYR A 181 24.09 -46.42 -1.04
CA TYR A 181 24.61 -45.63 -2.17
C TYR A 181 24.47 -44.11 -2.13
#